data_AF-A0A396HGT3-F1
#
_entry.id   AF-A0A396HGT3-F1
#
_cell.length_a   1.000
_cell.length_b   1.000
_cell.length_c   1.000
_cell.angle_alpha   90.00
_cell.angle_beta   90.00
_cell.angle_gamma   90.00
#
_symmetry.space_group_name_H-M   'P 1'
#
loop_
_entity.id
_entity.type
_entity.pdbx_description
1 polymer ?
#
loop_
_entity_poly.entity_id
_entity_poly.type
_entity_poly.pdbx_seq_one_letter_code
_entity_poly.pdbx_strand_id
1 'polypeptide(L)'
;MLHHAVKQGQCDTKKSIIITHGDINIIYEASESTGLTSIHVAIDVEKEDIIQNLFATEQKSLEARDSWGYTPLAFAANQYSEEKKIVEWLINEGGNDLLTMEITSNEQTKSYIPVILATTKRHKKLNKYLLLKMNWNYMFFNDSYCADKLLTLCIHA
;
A
#
# COMPACT_ATOMS: atom_id res chain seq x y z
N MET A 1 -14.16 35.79 -16.41
CA MET A 1 -13.07 36.41 -15.62
C MET A 1 -12.93 35.59 -14.35
N LEU A 2 -11.80 35.02 -13.95
CA LEU A 2 -10.39 35.35 -14.12
C LEU A 2 -9.65 34.09 -14.63
N HIS A 3 -9.00 34.02 -15.80
CA HIS A 3 -7.71 34.65 -16.16
C HIS A 3 -6.80 34.89 -14.94
N HIS A 4 -6.00 33.89 -14.56
CA HIS A 4 -4.65 33.96 -13.94
C HIS A 4 -4.39 32.83 -12.92
N ALA A 5 -4.16 31.61 -13.40
CA ALA A 5 -3.42 30.56 -12.67
C ALA A 5 -2.64 29.61 -13.61
N VAL A 6 -2.33 30.05 -14.84
CA VAL A 6 -1.47 29.34 -15.81
C VAL A 6 0.02 29.48 -15.44
N LYS A 7 0.36 29.49 -14.15
CA LYS A 7 1.75 29.66 -13.72
C LYS A 7 2.11 28.89 -12.46
N GLN A 8 1.58 27.68 -12.31
CA GLN A 8 2.22 26.46 -11.80
C GLN A 8 1.25 25.31 -12.12
N GLY A 9 1.65 24.37 -12.99
CA GLY A 9 0.76 23.39 -13.63
C GLY A 9 0.25 22.28 -12.72
N GLN A 10 -0.52 22.61 -11.70
CA GLN A 10 -1.23 21.66 -10.84
C GLN A 10 -2.68 22.13 -10.67
N CYS A 11 -3.50 21.89 -11.69
CA CYS A 11 -4.92 21.67 -11.43
C CYS A 11 -5.00 20.24 -10.89
N ASP A 12 -4.85 20.05 -9.58
CA ASP A 12 -5.20 18.79 -8.94
C ASP A 12 -6.71 18.59 -9.13
N THR A 13 -7.07 17.92 -10.22
CA THR A 13 -8.43 17.49 -10.47
C THR A 13 -8.81 16.51 -9.37
N LYS A 14 -9.89 16.80 -8.66
CA LYS A 14 -10.43 15.87 -7.67
C LYS A 14 -11.18 14.76 -8.38
N LYS A 15 -10.93 13.52 -7.97
CA LYS A 15 -11.70 12.34 -8.34
C LYS A 15 -12.45 11.84 -7.13
N SER A 16 -13.75 11.60 -7.29
CA SER A 16 -14.55 10.89 -6.29
C SER A 16 -14.49 9.39 -6.54
N ILE A 17 -14.23 8.64 -5.48
CA ILE A 17 -14.36 7.18 -5.43
C ILE A 17 -15.60 6.89 -4.59
N ILE A 18 -16.56 6.21 -5.18
CA ILE A 18 -17.82 5.87 -4.53
C ILE A 18 -17.85 4.36 -4.30
N ILE A 19 -18.03 3.95 -3.05
CA ILE A 19 -18.13 2.55 -2.66
C ILE A 19 -19.47 2.32 -1.97
N THR A 20 -20.26 1.42 -2.51
CA THR A 20 -21.57 1.05 -1.96
C THR A 20 -21.56 -0.41 -1.53
N HIS A 21 -21.86 -0.67 -0.27
CA HIS A 21 -21.94 -2.02 0.29
C HIS A 21 -23.09 -2.11 1.31
N GLY A 22 -24.18 -2.78 0.95
CA GLY A 22 -25.41 -2.76 1.75
C GLY A 22 -25.94 -1.33 1.93
N ASP A 23 -26.17 -0.92 3.18
CA ASP A 23 -26.59 0.44 3.54
C ASP A 23 -25.42 1.42 3.68
N ILE A 24 -24.17 0.96 3.51
CA ILE A 24 -22.98 1.80 3.60
C ILE A 24 -22.69 2.42 2.24
N ASN A 25 -22.54 3.75 2.23
CA ASN A 25 -22.10 4.53 1.08
C ASN A 25 -20.90 5.40 1.48
N ILE A 26 -19.74 5.12 0.90
CA ILE A 26 -18.52 5.89 1.09
C ILE A 26 -18.28 6.73 -0.15
N ILE A 27 -18.16 8.04 0.04
CA ILE A 27 -17.75 8.98 -1.00
C ILE A 27 -16.41 9.56 -0.56
N TYR A 28 -15.35 9.20 -1.26
CA TYR A 28 -13.99 9.61 -0.96
C TYR A 28 -13.46 10.52 -2.05
N GLU A 29 -13.02 11.72 -1.70
CA GLU A 29 -12.39 12.65 -2.64
C GLU A 29 -10.87 12.56 -2.54
N ALA A 30 -10.23 12.12 -3.62
CA ALA A 30 -8.78 12.11 -3.75
C ALA A 30 -8.35 13.04 -4.90
N SER A 31 -7.11 13.52 -4.87
CA SER A 31 -6.53 14.05 -6.12
C SER A 31 -6.41 12.92 -7.13
N GLU A 32 -6.72 13.20 -8.40
CA GLU A 32 -6.56 12.24 -9.49
C GLU A 32 -5.11 11.75 -9.60
N SER A 33 -4.15 12.59 -9.20
CA SER A 33 -2.72 12.25 -9.17
C SER A 33 -2.34 11.19 -8.13
N THR A 34 -3.24 10.82 -7.22
CA THR A 34 -3.00 9.77 -6.22
C THR A 34 -3.18 8.36 -6.79
N GLY A 35 -4.01 8.19 -7.82
CA GLY A 35 -4.29 6.88 -8.41
C GLY A 35 -4.94 5.87 -7.47
N LEU A 36 -5.51 6.30 -6.34
CA LEU A 36 -6.14 5.39 -5.38
C LEU A 36 -7.28 4.60 -6.06
N THR A 37 -7.38 3.32 -5.68
CA THR A 37 -8.48 2.44 -6.07
C THR A 37 -9.46 2.23 -4.91
N SER A 38 -10.60 1.61 -5.16
CA SER A 38 -11.61 1.36 -4.13
C SER A 38 -11.07 0.57 -2.93
N ILE A 39 -10.14 -0.36 -3.13
CA ILE A 39 -9.56 -1.11 -2.01
C ILE A 39 -8.58 -0.27 -1.19
N HIS A 40 -7.82 0.65 -1.82
CA HIS A 40 -6.98 1.59 -1.10
C HIS A 40 -7.84 2.49 -0.19
N VAL A 41 -8.96 2.98 -0.72
CA VAL A 41 -9.92 3.77 0.06
C VAL A 41 -10.55 2.95 1.19
N ALA A 42 -10.98 1.71 0.92
CA ALA A 42 -11.56 0.83 1.93
C ALA A 42 -10.58 0.52 3.08
N ILE A 43 -9.29 0.42 2.75
CA ILE A 43 -8.21 0.32 3.73
C ILE A 43 -8.01 1.63 4.46
N ASP A 44 -7.98 2.77 3.77
CA ASP A 44 -7.81 4.12 4.36
C ASP A 44 -8.90 4.49 5.38
N VAL A 45 -10.12 3.98 5.16
CA VAL A 45 -11.28 4.18 6.04
C VAL A 45 -11.52 3.01 7.01
N GLU A 46 -10.63 2.01 7.01
CA GLU A 46 -10.61 0.85 7.92
C GLU A 46 -11.91 0.03 7.95
N LYS A 47 -12.53 -0.20 6.78
CA LYS A 47 -13.80 -0.94 6.67
C LYS A 47 -13.58 -2.39 6.24
N GLU A 48 -13.32 -3.26 7.21
CA GLU A 48 -13.02 -4.70 7.00
C GLU A 48 -14.06 -5.42 6.13
N ASP A 49 -15.34 -5.15 6.33
CA ASP A 49 -16.47 -5.69 5.57
C ASP A 49 -16.40 -5.31 4.09
N ILE A 50 -16.10 -4.04 3.81
CA ILE A 50 -15.92 -3.54 2.45
C ILE A 50 -14.65 -4.10 1.81
N ILE A 51 -13.55 -4.18 2.57
CA ILE A 51 -12.29 -4.77 2.11
C ILE A 51 -12.52 -6.23 1.67
N GLN A 52 -13.19 -7.02 2.51
CA GLN A 52 -13.54 -8.41 2.22
C GLN A 52 -14.45 -8.54 1.00
N ASN A 53 -15.45 -7.66 0.89
CA ASN A 53 -16.37 -7.67 -0.24
C ASN A 53 -15.67 -7.34 -1.55
N LEU A 54 -14.86 -6.28 -1.58
CA LEU A 54 -14.08 -5.87 -2.75
C LEU A 54 -13.15 -6.98 -3.21
N PHE A 55 -12.49 -7.66 -2.27
CA PHE A 55 -11.64 -8.81 -2.59
C PHE A 55 -12.42 -10.00 -3.17
N ALA A 56 -13.59 -10.32 -2.58
CA ALA A 56 -14.43 -11.40 -3.07
C ALA A 56 -14.96 -11.14 -4.49
N THR A 57 -15.21 -9.88 -4.84
CA THR A 57 -15.66 -9.49 -6.18
C THR A 57 -14.50 -9.34 -7.17
N GLU A 58 -13.35 -8.90 -6.70
CA GLU A 58 -12.17 -8.63 -7.51
C GLU A 58 -10.92 -9.17 -6.81
N GLN A 59 -10.62 -10.45 -7.02
CA GLN A 59 -9.52 -11.11 -6.30
C GLN A 59 -8.14 -10.47 -6.56
N LYS A 60 -7.94 -9.88 -7.74
CA LYS A 60 -6.73 -9.12 -8.10
C LYS A 60 -6.66 -7.72 -7.51
N SER A 61 -7.66 -7.29 -6.75
CA SER A 61 -7.66 -5.97 -6.09
C SER A 61 -6.48 -5.83 -5.13
N LEU A 62 -5.98 -6.92 -4.51
CA LEU A 62 -4.81 -6.89 -3.63
C LEU A 62 -3.48 -6.61 -4.35
N GLU A 63 -3.45 -6.69 -5.68
CA GLU A 63 -2.28 -6.36 -6.49
C GLU A 63 -2.37 -4.95 -7.11
N ALA A 64 -3.51 -4.27 -6.93
CA ALA A 64 -3.75 -2.96 -7.51
C ALA A 64 -2.72 -1.94 -7.02
N ARG A 65 -2.19 -1.12 -7.91
CA ARG A 65 -1.19 -0.10 -7.56
C ARG A 65 -1.78 1.30 -7.65
N ASP A 66 -1.51 2.11 -6.64
CA ASP A 66 -1.76 3.55 -6.72
C ASP A 66 -0.71 4.27 -7.61
N SER A 67 -0.80 5.60 -7.73
CA SER A 67 0.13 6.37 -8.56
C SER A 67 1.57 6.43 -8.02
N TRP A 68 1.81 6.01 -6.78
CA TRP A 68 3.15 5.84 -6.20
C TRP A 68 3.64 4.39 -6.30
N GLY A 69 2.85 3.51 -6.91
CA GLY A 69 3.14 2.10 -7.06
C GLY A 69 2.79 1.26 -5.82
N TYR A 70 2.18 1.85 -4.79
CA TYR A 70 1.82 1.10 -3.58
C TYR A 70 0.69 0.13 -3.88
N THR A 71 0.91 -1.12 -3.48
CA THR A 71 -0.14 -2.13 -3.35
C THR A 71 -0.98 -1.84 -2.10
N PRO A 72 -2.16 -2.45 -1.92
CA PRO A 72 -2.97 -2.29 -0.72
C PRO A 72 -2.21 -2.63 0.57
N LEU A 73 -1.36 -3.67 0.52
CA LEU A 73 -0.47 -4.02 1.64
C LEU A 73 0.62 -2.97 1.89
N ALA A 74 1.24 -2.45 0.83
CA ALA A 74 2.22 -1.36 0.95
C ALA A 74 1.61 -0.08 1.51
N PHE A 75 0.42 0.26 1.03
CA PHE A 75 -0.36 1.41 1.45
C PHE A 75 -0.72 1.28 2.94
N ALA A 76 -1.27 0.13 3.36
CA ALA A 76 -1.57 -0.15 4.76
C ALA A 76 -0.31 -0.08 5.65
N ALA A 77 0.80 -0.65 5.20
CA ALA A 77 2.07 -0.62 5.92
C ALA A 77 2.68 0.79 6.03
N ASN A 78 2.41 1.66 5.05
CA ASN A 78 2.83 3.06 5.06
C ASN A 78 1.96 3.94 5.96
N GLN A 79 0.64 3.69 5.98
CA GLN A 79 -0.34 4.51 6.73
C GLN A 79 -0.46 4.11 8.19
N TYR A 80 -0.49 2.80 8.50
CA TYR A 80 -0.88 2.31 9.81
C TYR A 80 0.29 1.75 10.61
N SER A 81 0.51 2.34 11.79
CA SER A 81 1.54 1.91 12.73
C SER A 81 1.05 0.84 13.73
N GLU A 82 -0.27 0.72 13.95
CA GLU A 82 -0.84 -0.10 15.03
C GLU A 82 -1.99 -1.05 14.60
N GLU A 83 -2.61 -0.82 13.43
CA GLU A 83 -3.72 -1.59 12.87
C GLU A 83 -3.27 -2.96 12.31
N LYS A 84 -2.95 -3.89 13.19
CA LYS A 84 -2.45 -5.22 12.80
C LYS A 84 -3.46 -6.02 11.96
N LYS A 85 -4.76 -5.84 12.19
CA LYS A 85 -5.82 -6.69 11.62
C LYS A 85 -5.91 -6.61 10.10
N ILE A 86 -5.95 -5.41 9.53
CA ILE A 86 -6.04 -5.22 8.07
C ILE A 86 -4.78 -5.79 7.41
N VAL A 87 -3.59 -5.52 7.97
CA VAL A 87 -2.34 -6.05 7.43
C VAL A 87 -2.27 -7.58 7.53
N GLU A 88 -2.69 -8.16 8.66
CA GLU A 88 -2.79 -9.62 8.83
C GLU A 88 -3.73 -10.24 7.81
N TRP A 89 -4.90 -9.64 7.63
CA TRP A 89 -5.89 -10.11 6.68
C TRP A 89 -5.35 -10.05 5.24
N LEU A 90 -4.73 -8.94 4.83
CA LEU A 90 -4.14 -8.78 3.50
C LEU A 90 -3.06 -9.84 3.21
N ILE A 91 -2.27 -10.24 4.20
CA ILE A 91 -1.24 -11.27 4.05
C ILE A 91 -1.85 -12.67 3.99
N ASN A 92 -2.87 -12.93 4.80
CA ASN A 92 -3.51 -14.24 4.83
C ASN A 92 -4.27 -14.51 3.53
N GLU A 93 -4.94 -13.51 2.98
CA GLU A 93 -5.75 -13.65 1.75
C GLU A 93 -4.93 -13.47 0.47
N GLY A 94 -3.98 -12.54 0.47
CA GLY A 94 -3.16 -12.23 -0.70
C GLY A 94 -1.87 -13.05 -0.82
N GLY A 95 -1.50 -13.78 0.24
CA GLY A 95 -0.31 -14.61 0.26
C GLY A 95 1.00 -13.83 0.36
N ASN A 96 2.10 -14.59 0.40
CA ASN A 96 3.43 -14.04 0.63
C ASN A 96 3.97 -13.25 -0.57
N ASP A 97 3.39 -13.41 -1.76
CA ASP A 97 3.84 -12.73 -2.97
C ASP A 97 3.65 -11.21 -2.84
N LEU A 98 2.57 -10.76 -2.19
CA LEU A 98 2.31 -9.35 -1.90
C LEU A 98 3.40 -8.71 -1.03
N LEU A 99 4.04 -9.47 -0.13
CA LEU A 99 5.13 -8.98 0.73
C LEU A 99 6.38 -8.61 -0.06
N THR A 100 6.50 -9.13 -1.27
CA THR A 100 7.68 -9.03 -2.13
C THR A 100 7.40 -8.27 -3.43
N MET A 101 6.18 -7.77 -3.61
CA MET A 101 5.85 -6.96 -4.77
C MET A 101 6.65 -5.66 -4.72
N GLU A 102 7.47 -5.51 -5.73
CA GLU A 102 8.26 -4.31 -5.97
C GLU A 102 7.36 -3.10 -6.24
N ILE A 103 7.67 -2.02 -5.53
CA ILE A 103 7.02 -0.72 -5.60
C ILE A 103 8.07 0.23 -6.16
N THR A 104 7.86 0.67 -7.39
CA THR A 104 8.70 1.68 -8.01
C THR A 104 8.20 3.05 -7.59
N SER A 105 8.83 3.65 -6.59
CA SER A 105 8.58 5.07 -6.29
C SER A 105 9.00 5.93 -7.49
N ASN A 106 8.32 7.06 -7.67
CA ASN A 106 8.46 7.98 -8.80
C ASN A 106 9.90 8.51 -9.00
N GLU A 107 10.79 8.33 -8.00
CA GLU A 107 12.22 8.60 -8.10
C GLU A 107 13.02 7.53 -8.88
N GLN A 108 12.37 6.53 -9.49
CA GLN A 108 12.90 5.55 -10.47
C GLN A 108 14.17 4.78 -10.09
N THR A 109 14.69 4.95 -8.87
CA THR A 109 16.02 4.43 -8.49
C THR A 109 15.97 3.38 -7.41
N LYS A 110 14.81 3.16 -6.76
CA LYS A 110 14.69 2.25 -5.62
C LYS A 110 13.35 1.52 -5.67
N SER A 111 13.44 0.21 -5.79
CA SER A 111 12.33 -0.70 -5.56
C SER A 111 12.12 -0.86 -4.06
N TYR A 112 10.91 -0.64 -3.56
CA TYR A 112 10.55 -0.92 -2.18
C TYR A 112 9.62 -2.12 -2.13
N ILE A 113 9.73 -2.92 -1.07
CA ILE A 113 8.74 -3.93 -0.72
C ILE A 113 8.00 -3.48 0.56
N PRO A 114 6.75 -3.89 0.78
CA PRO A 114 5.95 -3.49 1.95
C PRO A 114 6.67 -3.67 3.29
N VAL A 115 7.47 -4.74 3.41
CA VAL A 115 8.27 -5.03 4.61
C VAL A 115 9.27 -3.90 4.89
N ILE A 116 9.98 -3.41 3.86
CA ILE A 116 10.94 -2.31 4.00
C ILE A 116 10.21 -1.00 4.33
N LEU A 117 9.04 -0.74 3.75
CA LEU A 117 8.27 0.49 4.02
C LEU A 117 7.89 0.61 5.49
N ALA A 118 7.31 -0.44 6.08
CA ALA A 118 6.99 -0.49 7.51
C ALA A 118 8.22 -0.16 8.39
N THR A 119 9.40 -0.55 7.93
CA THR A 119 10.64 -0.34 8.67
C THR A 119 11.13 1.10 8.65
N THR A 120 11.03 1.77 7.50
CA THR A 120 11.39 3.19 7.38
C THR A 120 10.50 4.08 8.24
N LYS A 121 9.26 3.65 8.48
CA LYS A 121 8.28 4.33 9.32
C LYS A 121 8.38 3.99 10.81
N ARG A 122 9.38 3.18 11.21
CA ARG A 122 9.64 2.73 12.59
C ARG A 122 8.54 1.84 13.18
N HIS A 123 7.83 1.06 12.37
CA HIS A 123 6.73 0.20 12.82
C HIS A 123 7.24 -1.14 13.41
N LYS A 124 7.92 -1.11 14.57
CA LYS A 124 8.64 -2.28 15.13
C LYS A 124 7.84 -3.58 15.20
N LYS A 125 6.59 -3.53 15.70
CA LYS A 125 5.73 -4.72 15.83
C LYS A 125 5.34 -5.29 14.46
N LEU A 126 4.95 -4.41 13.54
CA LEU A 126 4.60 -4.77 12.18
C LEU A 126 5.81 -5.36 11.45
N ASN A 127 6.99 -4.74 11.56
CA ASN A 127 8.23 -5.25 10.97
C ASN A 127 8.52 -6.68 11.40
N LYS A 128 8.46 -6.96 12.70
CA LYS A 128 8.70 -8.30 13.22
C LYS A 128 7.69 -9.30 12.65
N TYR A 129 6.42 -8.92 12.57
CA TYR A 129 5.38 -9.75 11.98
C TYR A 129 5.64 -10.04 10.49
N LEU A 130 5.94 -9.00 9.70
CA LEU A 130 6.22 -9.12 8.27
C LEU A 130 7.49 -9.95 7.99
N LEU A 131 8.56 -9.75 8.77
CA LEU A 131 9.80 -10.53 8.66
C LEU A 131 9.58 -12.03 8.95
N LEU A 132 8.68 -12.37 9.87
CA LEU A 132 8.33 -13.78 10.16
C LEU A 132 7.53 -14.43 9.03
N LYS A 133 6.80 -13.65 8.24
CA LYS A 133 5.96 -14.15 7.13
C LYS A 133 6.68 -14.13 5.78
N MET A 134 7.76 -13.37 5.66
CA MET A 134 8.52 -13.22 4.43
C MET A 134 9.17 -14.55 4.00
N ASN A 135 9.12 -14.83 2.69
CA ASN A 135 9.95 -15.88 2.11
C ASN A 135 11.38 -15.36 1.92
N TRP A 136 12.30 -15.82 2.77
CA TRP A 136 13.70 -15.41 2.76
C TRP A 136 14.44 -15.74 1.46
N ASN A 137 13.92 -16.67 0.64
CA ASN A 137 14.48 -16.93 -0.69
C ASN A 137 14.49 -15.66 -1.56
N TYR A 138 13.54 -14.75 -1.35
CA TYR A 138 13.49 -13.48 -2.06
C TYR A 138 14.76 -12.61 -1.85
N MET A 139 15.42 -12.69 -0.69
CA MET A 139 16.66 -11.97 -0.44
C MET A 139 17.86 -12.47 -1.25
N PHE A 140 17.81 -13.74 -1.70
CA PHE A 140 18.92 -14.35 -2.44
C PHE A 140 18.83 -14.12 -3.95
N PHE A 141 17.66 -13.74 -4.47
CA PHE A 141 17.40 -13.67 -5.91
C PHE A 141 17.11 -12.25 -6.44
N ASN A 142 17.03 -11.23 -5.59
CA ASN A 142 16.61 -9.90 -6.01
C ASN A 142 17.54 -8.74 -5.59
N ASP A 143 17.27 -7.55 -6.13
CA ASP A 143 18.06 -6.32 -6.05
C ASP A 143 18.82 -6.14 -4.71
N SER A 144 20.14 -5.95 -4.83
CA SER A 144 21.09 -5.73 -3.73
C SER A 144 20.60 -4.70 -2.72
N TYR A 145 19.87 -3.67 -3.17
CA TYR A 145 19.37 -2.60 -2.31
C TYR A 145 18.36 -3.10 -1.26
N CYS A 146 17.42 -3.96 -1.67
CA CYS A 146 16.42 -4.54 -0.78
C CYS A 146 17.08 -5.51 0.20
N ALA A 147 17.99 -6.36 -0.31
CA ALA A 147 18.73 -7.31 0.51
C ALA A 147 19.56 -6.61 1.60
N ASP A 148 20.31 -5.57 1.25
CA ASP A 148 21.16 -4.80 2.18
C ASP A 148 20.33 -4.14 3.30
N LYS A 149 19.18 -3.56 2.95
CA LYS A 149 18.26 -2.98 3.95
C LYS A 149 17.64 -4.04 4.85
N LEU A 150 17.20 -5.17 4.30
CA LEU A 150 16.63 -6.27 5.08
C LEU A 150 17.68 -6.87 6.03
N LEU A 151 18.93 -7.02 5.61
CA LEU A 151 20.03 -7.45 6.47
C LEU A 151 20.28 -6.45 7.60
N THR A 152 20.31 -5.14 7.28
CA THR A 152 20.45 -4.07 8.27
C THR A 152 19.32 -4.14 9.29
N LEU A 153 18.10 -4.47 8.87
CA LEU A 153 16.95 -4.61 9.75
C LEU A 153 17.08 -5.80 10.71
N CYS A 154 17.59 -6.93 10.24
CA CYS A 154 17.81 -8.10 11.10
C CYS A 154 18.81 -7.83 12.24
N ILE A 155 19.78 -6.94 12.01
CA ILE A 155 20.79 -6.57 13.01
C ILE A 155 20.22 -5.61 14.07
N HIS A 156 19.22 -4.79 13.70
CA HIS A 156 18.65 -3.75 14.57
C HIS A 156 17.26 -4.06 15.14
N ALA A 157 16.67 -5.20 14.80
CA ALA A 157 15.35 -5.67 15.26
C ALA A 157 15.43 -6.44 16.58
#